data_AF-A0A485K6N8-F1
#
_entry.id   AF-A0A485K6N8-F1
#
_cell.length_a   1.000
_cell.length_b   1.000
_cell.length_c   1.000
_cell.angle_alpha   90.00
_cell.angle_beta   90.00
_cell.angle_gamma   90.00
#
_symmetry.space_group_name_H-M   'P 1'
#
loop_
_entity.id
_entity.type
_entity.pdbx_description
1 polymer ?
#
loop_
_entity_poly.entity_id
_entity_poly.type
_entity_poly.pdbx_seq_one_letter_code
_entity_poly.pdbx_strand_id
1 'polypeptide(L)'
;MLTKTRRDLTDPLTNGLQFRATLQDDASLVLYDTQLHKPIWAVKPHIPWYYWLSDWHAGSNSMLVIQGDGNLVIKSCDTPVWASGTSKKGVGPYCLTISLAGKLVILDSQCTRLWSHDGSLRRDVSERVLANSPFEP
;
A
#
# COMPACT_ATOMS: atom_id res chain seq x y z
N MET A 1 23.53 -2.67 15.49
CA MET A 1 22.34 -3.26 14.84
C MET A 1 21.39 -2.12 14.52
N LEU A 2 21.29 -1.71 13.26
CA LEU A 2 20.34 -0.66 12.85
C LEU A 2 18.97 -1.32 12.69
N THR A 3 17.99 -0.89 13.48
CA THR A 3 16.60 -1.33 13.35
C THR A 3 16.07 -0.85 12.00
N LYS A 4 15.95 -1.77 11.04
CA LYS A 4 15.29 -1.54 9.75
C LYS A 4 13.88 -1.05 10.07
N THR A 5 13.62 0.25 9.88
CA THR A 5 12.31 0.83 10.17
C THR A 5 11.31 0.23 9.19
N ARG A 6 10.56 -0.76 9.66
CA ARG A 6 9.44 -1.35 8.92
C ARG A 6 8.45 -0.21 8.67
N ARG A 7 8.31 0.24 7.41
CA ARG A 7 7.34 1.28 7.05
C ARG A 7 5.97 0.61 6.91
N ASP A 8 5.33 0.44 8.06
CA ASP A 8 3.95 0.00 8.12
C ASP A 8 3.02 1.16 7.76
N LEU A 9 1.96 0.84 7.01
CA LEU A 9 0.81 1.72 6.82
C LEU A 9 -0.30 1.19 7.72
N THR A 10 -0.76 2.02 8.64
CA THR A 10 -1.81 1.67 9.59
C THR A 10 -3.12 2.35 9.22
N ASP A 11 -4.23 1.72 9.55
CA ASP A 11 -5.53 2.39 9.52
C ASP A 11 -5.48 3.64 10.41
N PRO A 12 -5.73 4.85 9.87
CA PRO A 12 -5.62 6.10 10.61
C PRO A 12 -6.66 6.25 11.72
N LEU A 13 -7.84 5.62 11.62
CA LEU A 13 -8.86 5.73 12.67
C LEU A 13 -8.55 4.85 13.88
N THR A 14 -8.01 3.67 13.62
CA THR A 14 -7.73 2.67 14.67
C THR A 14 -6.26 2.64 15.07
N ASN A 15 -5.43 3.48 14.47
CA ASN A 15 -3.98 3.49 14.63
C ASN A 15 -3.35 2.08 14.45
N GLY A 16 -3.88 1.31 13.50
CA GLY A 16 -3.39 -0.04 13.18
C GLY A 16 -3.91 -1.16 14.08
N LEU A 17 -4.86 -0.89 14.98
CA LEU A 17 -5.51 -1.93 15.80
C LEU A 17 -6.46 -2.83 14.99
N GLN A 18 -6.97 -2.35 13.85
CA GLN A 18 -7.85 -3.14 12.98
C GLN A 18 -7.16 -3.61 11.69
N PHE A 19 -6.52 -2.69 10.97
CA PHE A 19 -5.85 -3.01 9.71
C PHE A 19 -4.45 -2.42 9.65
N ARG A 20 -3.53 -3.20 9.06
CA ARG A 20 -2.15 -2.80 8.85
C ARG A 20 -1.61 -3.43 7.58
N ALA A 21 -1.00 -2.61 6.73
CA ALA A 21 -0.24 -3.07 5.59
C ALA A 21 1.27 -2.97 5.89
N THR A 22 1.99 -4.03 5.58
CA THR A 22 3.42 -4.16 5.87
C THR A 22 4.15 -4.62 4.63
N LEU A 23 5.24 -3.94 4.29
CA LEU A 23 6.27 -4.50 3.41
C LEU A 23 7.18 -5.41 4.25
N GLN A 24 7.21 -6.69 3.91
CA GLN A 24 7.97 -7.72 4.60
C GLN A 24 9.38 -7.88 4.02
N ASP A 25 10.24 -8.60 4.73
CA ASP A 25 11.64 -8.81 4.35
C ASP A 25 11.82 -9.70 3.12
N ASP A 26 10.79 -10.43 2.71
CA ASP A 26 10.73 -11.18 1.45
C ASP A 26 10.20 -10.32 0.28
N ALA A 27 10.08 -9.00 0.48
CA ALA A 27 9.45 -8.04 -0.43
C ALA A 27 7.95 -8.23 -0.67
N SER A 28 7.28 -9.09 0.10
CA SER A 28 5.83 -9.20 0.06
C SER A 28 5.19 -7.97 0.69
N LEU A 29 4.23 -7.35 -0.01
CA LEU A 29 3.34 -6.35 0.58
C LEU A 29 2.07 -7.06 1.05
N VAL A 30 1.83 -7.08 2.35
CA VAL A 30 0.73 -7.83 2.95
C VAL A 30 -0.17 -6.90 3.75
N LEU A 31 -1.49 -6.97 3.50
CA LEU A 31 -2.54 -6.33 4.30
C LEU A 31 -3.10 -7.35 5.30
N TYR A 32 -3.04 -6.99 6.57
CA TYR A 32 -3.53 -7.80 7.69
C TYR A 32 -4.80 -7.21 8.29
N ASP A 33 -5.73 -8.11 8.66
CA ASP A 33 -6.63 -7.90 9.79
C ASP A 33 -5.84 -8.21 11.06
N THR A 34 -5.60 -7.19 11.89
CA THR A 34 -4.79 -7.34 13.10
C THR A 34 -5.58 -7.90 14.27
N GLN A 35 -6.91 -7.81 14.26
CA GLN A 35 -7.76 -8.40 15.29
C GLN A 35 -7.91 -9.91 15.08
N LEU A 36 -8.11 -10.31 13.82
CA LEU A 36 -8.21 -11.71 13.43
C LEU A 36 -6.85 -12.39 13.23
N HIS A 37 -5.76 -11.63 13.28
CA HIS A 37 -4.40 -12.07 12.98
C HIS A 37 -4.29 -12.77 11.62
N LYS A 38 -5.01 -12.28 10.61
CA LYS A 38 -5.13 -12.92 9.30
C LYS A 38 -4.65 -12.01 8.17
N PRO A 39 -3.88 -12.54 7.19
CA PRO A 39 -3.63 -11.81 5.96
C PRO A 39 -4.92 -11.78 5.13
N ILE A 40 -5.38 -10.59 4.76
CA ILE A 40 -6.55 -10.40 3.88
C ILE A 40 -6.12 -10.40 2.42
N TRP A 41 -4.97 -9.79 2.13
CA TRP A 41 -4.45 -9.66 0.78
C TRP A 41 -2.94 -9.55 0.78
N ALA A 42 -2.30 -10.02 -0.29
CA ALA A 42 -0.86 -9.86 -0.48
C ALA A 42 -0.49 -9.73 -1.96
N VAL A 43 0.56 -8.95 -2.22
CA VAL A 43 1.35 -9.06 -3.44
C VAL A 43 2.67 -9.71 -3.11
N LYS A 44 2.98 -10.76 -3.86
CA LYS A 44 4.27 -11.46 -3.83
C LYS A 44 4.97 -11.21 -5.15
N PRO A 45 5.87 -10.20 -5.23
CA PRO A 45 6.58 -9.93 -6.47
C PRO A 45 7.38 -11.17 -6.90
N HIS A 46 7.43 -11.44 -8.20
CA HIS A 46 8.29 -12.51 -8.72
C HIS A 46 9.74 -12.04 -8.63
N ILE A 47 10.46 -12.55 -7.63
CA ILE A 47 11.90 -12.37 -7.52
C ILE A 47 12.56 -13.57 -8.19
N PRO A 48 13.33 -13.37 -9.28
CA PRO A 48 14.01 -14.47 -9.93
C PRO A 48 14.91 -15.23 -8.96
N TRP A 49 14.91 -16.55 -9.12
CA TRP A 49 15.57 -17.46 -8.21
C TRP A 49 17.08 -17.16 -8.07
N TYR A 50 17.78 -16.70 -9.10
CA TYR A 50 19.21 -16.41 -8.95
C TYR A 50 19.53 -15.27 -7.96
N TYR A 51 18.55 -14.44 -7.58
CA TYR A 51 18.77 -13.45 -6.52
C TYR A 51 18.92 -14.13 -5.14
N TRP A 52 18.30 -15.28 -4.87
CA TRP A 52 18.40 -15.99 -3.58
C TRP A 52 19.78 -16.60 -3.29
N LEU A 53 20.66 -16.64 -4.29
CA LEU A 53 22.04 -17.11 -4.17
C LEU A 53 23.01 -16.06 -3.58
N SER A 54 22.54 -14.83 -3.36
CA SER A 54 23.36 -13.73 -2.86
C SER A 54 22.97 -13.33 -1.44
N ASP A 55 23.95 -12.92 -0.63
CA ASP A 55 23.77 -12.36 0.74
C ASP A 55 22.80 -11.16 0.79
N TRP A 56 22.46 -10.63 -0.39
CA TRP A 56 21.46 -9.61 -0.66
C TRP A 56 20.05 -9.93 -0.13
N HIS A 57 19.72 -11.22 0.01
CA HIS A 57 18.42 -11.69 0.52
C HIS A 57 18.31 -11.71 2.04
N ALA A 58 19.42 -11.69 2.78
CA ALA A 58 19.39 -11.71 4.25
C ALA A 58 18.82 -10.41 4.86
N GLY A 59 18.50 -9.40 4.05
CA GLY A 59 17.94 -8.14 4.53
C GLY A 59 17.34 -7.26 3.44
N SER A 60 16.67 -7.84 2.43
CA SER A 60 16.25 -7.17 1.18
C SER A 60 15.96 -5.67 1.34
N ASN A 61 16.69 -4.81 0.60
CA ASN A 61 16.45 -3.36 0.52
C ASN A 61 15.21 -3.08 -0.32
N SER A 62 14.10 -3.67 0.09
CA SER A 62 12.81 -3.51 -0.55
C SER A 62 12.18 -2.21 -0.09
N MET A 63 11.70 -1.43 -1.05
CA MET A 63 11.03 -0.17 -0.79
C MET A 63 9.68 -0.14 -1.49
N LEU A 64 8.66 0.31 -0.75
CA LEU A 64 7.37 0.65 -1.31
C LEU A 64 7.34 2.16 -1.56
N VAL A 65 7.12 2.55 -2.81
CA VAL A 65 7.23 3.95 -3.24
C VAL A 65 5.98 4.34 -4.03
N ILE A 66 5.30 5.40 -3.59
CA ILE A 66 4.36 6.13 -4.44
C ILE A 66 5.18 7.15 -5.25
N GLN A 67 5.15 7.00 -6.58
CA GLN A 67 5.95 7.81 -7.49
C GLN A 67 5.21 9.10 -7.86
N GLY A 68 5.94 10.10 -8.37
CA GLY A 68 5.37 11.39 -8.78
C GLY A 68 4.42 11.33 -9.97
N ASP A 69 4.40 10.21 -10.71
CA ASP A 69 3.45 9.93 -11.78
C ASP A 69 2.21 9.16 -11.31
N GLY A 70 2.07 8.92 -9.99
CA GLY A 70 0.94 8.22 -9.39
C GLY A 70 1.08 6.71 -9.31
N ASN A 71 2.16 6.13 -9.84
CA ASN A 71 2.37 4.70 -9.78
C ASN A 71 2.89 4.26 -8.40
N LEU A 72 2.22 3.29 -7.78
CA LEU A 72 2.78 2.56 -6.64
C LEU A 72 3.69 1.43 -7.12
N VAL A 73 4.93 1.40 -6.63
CA VAL A 73 5.96 0.44 -7.03
C VAL A 73 6.60 -0.20 -5.81
N ILE A 74 6.79 -1.52 -5.87
CA ILE A 74 7.73 -2.22 -4.99
C ILE A 74 9.04 -2.33 -5.76
N LYS A 75 10.10 -1.77 -5.19
CA LYS A 75 11.47 -1.92 -5.68
C LYS A 75 12.21 -2.85 -4.76
N SER A 76 12.98 -3.78 -5.33
CA SER A 76 14.06 -4.44 -4.63
C SER A 76 15.35 -3.91 -5.22
N CYS A 77 16.13 -3.18 -4.42
CA CYS A 77 17.50 -2.82 -4.78
C CYS A 77 17.55 -2.02 -6.08
N ASP A 78 16.74 -0.95 -6.08
CA ASP A 78 16.46 -0.05 -7.20
C ASP A 78 15.79 -0.67 -8.43
N THR A 79 15.62 -1.99 -8.46
CA THR A 79 14.92 -2.70 -9.53
C THR A 79 13.43 -2.81 -9.20
N PRO A 80 12.51 -2.31 -10.06
CA PRO A 80 11.07 -2.53 -9.89
C PRO A 80 10.73 -4.02 -10.02
N VAL A 81 10.09 -4.58 -9.00
CA VAL A 81 9.68 -6.00 -8.98
C VAL A 81 8.15 -6.17 -9.01
N TRP A 82 7.41 -5.09 -8.76
CA TRP A 82 5.96 -5.02 -8.96
C TRP A 82 5.50 -3.56 -9.12
N ALA A 83 4.42 -3.34 -9.86
CA ALA A 83 3.77 -2.04 -10.00
C ALA A 83 2.24 -2.15 -10.06
N SER A 84 1.55 -1.13 -9.54
CA SER A 84 0.08 -1.05 -9.54
C SER A 84 -0.54 -0.73 -10.91
N GLY A 85 0.24 -0.24 -11.88
CA GLY A 85 -0.27 0.12 -13.21
C GLY A 85 -1.12 1.40 -13.21
N THR A 86 -0.83 2.33 -12.31
CA THR A 86 -1.56 3.60 -12.14
C THR A 86 -0.80 4.83 -12.67
N SER A 87 0.35 4.61 -13.31
CA SER A 87 1.16 5.68 -13.91
C SER A 87 0.31 6.58 -14.82
N LYS A 88 0.44 7.91 -14.63
CA LYS A 88 -0.22 8.98 -15.36
C LYS A 88 -1.75 8.92 -15.31
N LYS A 89 -2.33 8.30 -14.27
CA LYS A 89 -3.77 8.36 -13.97
C LYS A 89 -4.01 9.41 -12.88
N GLY A 90 -5.12 10.14 -12.98
CA GLY A 90 -5.49 11.19 -12.01
C GLY A 90 -4.50 12.36 -11.97
N VAL A 91 -4.59 13.17 -10.91
CA VAL A 91 -3.76 14.37 -10.73
C VAL A 91 -3.04 14.36 -9.38
N GLY A 92 -1.71 14.47 -9.38
CA GLY A 92 -0.91 14.50 -8.16
C GLY A 92 -1.18 15.72 -7.27
N PRO A 93 -0.75 15.70 -5.99
CA PRO A 93 -0.04 14.61 -5.31
C PRO A 93 -0.91 13.36 -5.11
N TYR A 94 -0.23 12.22 -4.90
CA TYR A 94 -0.84 10.91 -4.73
C TYR A 94 -0.55 10.35 -3.35
N CYS A 95 -1.48 9.57 -2.79
CA CYS A 95 -1.26 8.89 -1.53
C CYS A 95 -1.75 7.44 -1.55
N LEU A 96 -1.05 6.61 -0.78
CA LEU A 96 -1.46 5.24 -0.46
C LEU A 96 -2.04 5.25 0.96
N THR A 97 -3.27 4.76 1.13
CA THR A 97 -3.94 4.71 2.44
C THR A 97 -4.76 3.44 2.61
N ILE A 98 -5.18 3.16 3.85
CA ILE A 98 -6.17 2.14 4.18
C ILE A 98 -7.50 2.84 4.43
N SER A 99 -8.52 2.50 3.65
CA SER A 99 -9.88 3.00 3.84
C SER A 99 -10.59 2.34 5.01
N LEU A 100 -11.64 2.99 5.52
CA LEU A 100 -12.53 2.49 6.57
C LEU A 100 -13.13 1.11 6.32
N ALA A 101 -13.24 0.71 5.05
CA ALA A 101 -13.70 -0.60 4.65
C ALA A 101 -12.58 -1.66 4.65
N GLY A 102 -11.43 -1.38 5.27
CA GLY A 102 -10.28 -2.27 5.31
C GLY A 102 -9.60 -2.45 3.95
N LYS A 103 -9.67 -1.45 3.06
CA LYS A 103 -9.09 -1.56 1.72
C LYS A 103 -7.85 -0.70 1.56
N LEU A 104 -6.76 -1.31 1.09
CA LEU A 104 -5.61 -0.58 0.58
C LEU A 104 -5.97 0.11 -0.75
N VAL A 105 -5.78 1.43 -0.82
CA VAL A 105 -6.22 2.27 -1.94
C VAL A 105 -5.19 3.33 -2.31
N ILE A 106 -5.11 3.64 -3.61
CA ILE A 106 -4.37 4.80 -4.12
C ILE A 106 -5.38 5.90 -4.44
N LEU A 107 -5.13 7.09 -3.90
CA LEU A 107 -5.91 8.30 -4.17
C LEU A 107 -5.05 9.35 -4.87
N ASP A 108 -5.70 10.17 -5.68
CA ASP A 108 -5.13 11.40 -6.24
C ASP A 108 -5.51 12.63 -5.38
N SER A 109 -5.07 13.83 -5.81
CA SER A 109 -5.31 15.09 -5.10
C SER A 109 -6.78 15.50 -4.96
N GLN A 110 -7.66 14.91 -5.79
CA GLN A 110 -9.11 15.15 -5.74
C GLN A 110 -9.84 14.08 -4.92
N CYS A 111 -9.09 13.25 -4.18
CA CYS A 111 -9.61 12.08 -3.47
C CYS A 111 -10.31 11.08 -4.43
N THR A 112 -9.90 11.04 -5.69
CA THR A 112 -10.36 10.04 -6.64
C THR A 112 -9.59 8.75 -6.42
N ARG A 113 -10.31 7.63 -6.29
CA ARG A 113 -9.69 6.31 -6.15
C ARG A 113 -9.20 5.83 -7.50
N LEU A 114 -7.88 5.76 -7.66
CA LEU A 114 -7.23 5.27 -8.87
C LEU A 114 -7.08 3.74 -8.87
N TRP A 115 -6.95 3.15 -7.69
CA TRP A 115 -6.75 1.71 -7.52
C TRP A 115 -7.18 1.24 -6.13
N SER A 116 -7.58 -0.03 -6.05
CA SER A 116 -7.69 -0.78 -4.79
C SER A 116 -7.23 -2.21 -5.00
N HIS A 117 -6.78 -2.83 -3.90
CA HIS A 117 -6.28 -4.21 -3.92
C HIS A 117 -7.30 -5.26 -4.40
N ASP A 118 -8.60 -4.95 -4.27
CA ASP A 118 -9.72 -5.80 -4.66
C ASP A 118 -10.40 -5.38 -5.98
N GLY A 119 -9.85 -4.39 -6.68
CA GLY A 119 -10.43 -3.85 -7.92
C GLY A 119 -11.68 -2.99 -7.75
N SER A 120 -12.14 -2.75 -6.52
CA SER A 120 -13.28 -1.84 -6.26
C SER A 120 -12.96 -0.37 -6.52
N LEU A 121 -13.68 0.22 -7.47
CA LEU A 121 -13.69 1.66 -7.68
C LEU A 121 -14.32 2.38 -6.47
N ARG A 122 -14.12 3.70 -6.39
CA ARG A 122 -14.95 4.54 -5.52
C ARG A 122 -16.40 4.30 -5.96
N ARG A 123 -17.29 3.85 -5.06
CA ARG A 123 -18.73 3.79 -5.37
C ARG A 123 -19.11 5.17 -5.89
N ASP A 124 -19.74 5.24 -7.06
CA ASP A 124 -20.16 6.51 -7.62
C ASP A 124 -21.09 7.17 -6.61
N VAL A 125 -20.67 8.33 -6.13
CA VAL A 125 -21.33 9.07 -5.06
C VAL A 125 -22.25 10.08 -5.75
N SER A 126 -23.22 9.59 -6.51
CA SER A 126 -24.37 10.41 -6.92
C SER A 126 -25.23 10.81 -5.70
N GLU A 127 -24.98 10.21 -4.52
CA GLU A 127 -25.41 10.72 -3.23
C GLU A 127 -24.21 11.23 -2.43
N ARG A 128 -23.90 12.53 -2.56
CA ARG A 128 -22.93 13.28 -1.75
C ARG A 128 -22.60 12.60 -0.41
N VAL A 129 -21.42 11.99 -0.31
CA VAL A 129 -20.74 11.85 0.97
C VAL A 129 -20.23 13.25 1.31
N LEU A 130 -21.14 14.06 1.88
CA LEU A 130 -20.73 15.18 2.72
C LEU A 130 -19.88 14.55 3.83
N ALA A 131 -18.68 15.09 4.04
CA ALA A 131 -17.92 14.83 5.24
C ALA A 131 -18.73 15.41 6.42
N ASN A 132 -19.70 14.65 6.92
CA ASN A 132 -20.40 14.94 8.16
C ASN A 132 -19.78 14.06 9.25
N SER A 133 -18.48 14.21 9.48
CA SER A 133 -17.90 13.86 10.77
C SER A 133 -17.81 15.15 11.58
N PRO A 134 -18.52 15.27 12.72
CA PRO A 134 -18.32 16.37 13.67
C PRO A 134 -16.99 16.24 14.45
N PHE A 135 -16.11 15.31 14.05
CA PHE A 135 -14.77 15.16 14.57
C PHE A 135 -13.79 15.02 13.40
N GLU A 136 -13.37 16.17 12.87
CA GLU A 136 -11.99 16.39 12.44
C GLU A 136 -11.45 17.52 13.34
N PRO A 137 -10.21 17.44 13.85
CA PRO A 137 -9.50 18.63 14.33
C PRO A 137 -9.19 19.60 13.19
#